data_AF-A0A3D3SBZ2-F1
#
_entry.id   AF-A0A3D3SBZ2-F1
#
_cell.length_a   1.000
_cell.length_b   1.000
_cell.length_c   1.000
_cell.angle_alpha   90.00
_cell.angle_beta   90.00
_cell.angle_gamma   90.00
#
_symmetry.space_group_name_H-M   'P 1'
#
loop_
_entity.id
_entity.type
_entity.pdbx_description
1 polymer ?
#
loop_
_entity_poly.entity_id
_entity_poly.type
_entity_poly.pdbx_seq_one_letter_code
_entity_poly.pdbx_strand_id
1 'polypeptide(L)'
;MNRAGRDVAEFYPALRRLATGAGSASEIDRFGRALRNLQRGLTGDRPLAGASYFSSADYLGAYLLYYWPVSFVQVSLALEEVRLRGALPRIRRVLDIGAGPGPASFAAAGFGA
;
A
#
# COMPACT_ATOMS: atom_id res chain seq x y z
N MET A 1 -14.57 24.35 9.99
CA MET A 1 -15.07 22.97 10.08
C MET A 1 -13.90 22.03 9.77
N ASN A 2 -13.20 21.56 10.81
CA ASN A 2 -12.04 20.66 10.66
C ASN A 2 -12.55 19.29 10.18
N ARG A 3 -12.21 18.87 8.96
CA ARG A 3 -12.35 17.45 8.61
C ARG A 3 -11.25 16.73 9.36
N ALA A 4 -11.60 16.11 10.49
CA ALA A 4 -10.70 15.19 11.19
C ALA A 4 -10.21 14.15 10.16
N GLY A 5 -8.89 13.97 10.07
CA GLY A 5 -8.34 12.85 9.31
C GLY A 5 -8.95 11.55 9.82
N ARG A 6 -9.23 10.62 8.92
CA ARG A 6 -9.81 9.32 9.31
C ARG A 6 -8.82 8.56 10.19
N ASP A 7 -9.30 7.98 11.28
CA ASP A 7 -8.47 7.13 12.13
C ASP A 7 -7.99 5.92 11.32
N VAL A 8 -6.72 5.54 11.46
CA VAL A 8 -6.16 4.32 10.84
C VAL A 8 -7.01 3.10 11.18
N ALA A 9 -7.63 3.09 12.37
CA ALA A 9 -8.51 2.04 12.82
C ALA A 9 -9.75 1.84 11.93
N GLU A 10 -10.19 2.88 11.22
CA GLU A 10 -11.33 2.81 10.29
C GLU A 10 -11.03 1.93 9.07
N PHE A 11 -9.75 1.69 8.75
CA PHE A 11 -9.37 0.83 7.62
C PHE A 11 -9.29 -0.66 7.97
N TYR A 12 -9.26 -1.03 9.26
CA TYR A 12 -9.11 -2.43 9.68
C TYR A 12 -10.17 -3.38 9.09
N PRO A 13 -11.48 -3.03 9.02
CA PRO A 13 -12.47 -3.94 8.44
C PRO A 13 -12.22 -4.21 6.94
N ALA A 14 -11.79 -3.19 6.20
CA ALA A 14 -11.48 -3.33 4.77
C ALA A 14 -10.20 -4.14 4.55
N LEU A 15 -9.15 -3.85 5.32
CA LEU A 15 -7.88 -4.59 5.29
C LEU A 15 -8.07 -6.05 5.69
N ARG A 16 -8.91 -6.30 6.71
CA ARG A 16 -9.27 -7.66 7.12
C ARG A 16 -9.97 -8.41 6.00
N ARG A 17 -10.91 -7.78 5.29
CA ARG A 17 -11.58 -8.41 4.14
C ARG A 17 -10.61 -8.73 3.00
N LEU A 18 -9.65 -7.86 2.71
CA LEU A 18 -8.60 -8.13 1.73
C LEU A 18 -7.71 -9.31 2.16
N ALA A 19 -7.36 -9.37 3.46
CA ALA A 19 -6.55 -10.45 4.02
C ALA A 19 -7.29 -11.79 4.13
N THR A 20 -8.61 -11.77 4.41
CA THR A 20 -9.44 -12.98 4.57
C THR A 20 -10.15 -13.40 3.29
N GLY A 21 -10.12 -12.60 2.23
CA GLY A 21 -10.58 -12.98 0.89
C GLY A 21 -9.68 -14.02 0.22
N ALA A 22 -8.91 -14.77 1.01
CA ALA A 22 -7.93 -15.74 0.57
C ALA A 22 -8.60 -16.72 -0.40
N GLY A 23 -8.12 -16.67 -1.64
CA GLY A 23 -8.58 -17.53 -2.72
C GLY A 23 -8.30 -19.00 -2.44
N SER A 24 -8.66 -19.84 -3.40
CA SER A 24 -8.34 -21.26 -3.39
C SER A 24 -6.85 -21.52 -3.09
N ALA A 25 -6.52 -22.71 -2.57
CA ALA A 25 -5.14 -23.06 -2.26
C ALA A 25 -4.17 -22.87 -3.45
N SER A 26 -4.67 -23.07 -4.68
CA SER A 26 -3.92 -22.83 -5.91
C SER A 26 -3.65 -21.34 -6.18
N GLU A 27 -4.58 -20.45 -5.84
CA GLU A 27 -4.38 -18.99 -5.94
C GLU A 27 -3.37 -18.50 -4.90
N ILE A 28 -3.45 -19.00 -3.67
CA ILE A 28 -2.47 -18.69 -2.63
C ILE A 28 -1.06 -19.09 -3.08
N ASP A 29 -0.90 -20.29 -3.64
CA ASP A 29 0.39 -20.78 -4.14
C ASP A 29 0.90 -19.98 -5.35
N ARG A 30 0.01 -19.63 -6.29
CA ARG A 30 0.32 -18.76 -7.44
C ARG A 30 0.81 -17.38 -7.00
N PHE A 31 0.04 -16.69 -6.15
CA PHE A 31 0.43 -15.37 -5.64
C PHE A 31 1.65 -15.45 -4.72
N GLY A 32 1.82 -16.55 -3.97
CA GLY A 32 3.00 -16.80 -3.16
C GLY A 32 4.28 -16.91 -3.99
N ARG A 33 4.25 -17.63 -5.13
CA ARG A 33 5.37 -17.66 -6.08
C ARG A 33 5.66 -16.28 -6.66
N ALA A 34 4.62 -15.59 -7.13
CA ALA A 34 4.74 -14.26 -7.71
C ALA A 34 5.33 -13.26 -6.71
N LEU A 35 4.89 -13.30 -5.45
CA LEU A 35 5.43 -12.49 -4.36
C LEU A 35 6.91 -12.79 -4.11
N ARG A 36 7.30 -14.07 -4.02
CA ARG A 36 8.72 -14.45 -3.83
C ARG A 36 9.62 -13.89 -4.93
N ASN A 37 9.16 -13.94 -6.19
CA ASN A 37 9.90 -13.40 -7.32
C ASN A 37 9.98 -11.86 -7.27
N LEU A 38 8.89 -11.19 -6.90
CA LEU A 38 8.88 -9.75 -6.66
C LEU A 38 9.84 -9.34 -5.55
N GLN A 39 9.83 -10.04 -4.40
CA GLN A 39 10.74 -9.73 -3.30
C GLN A 39 12.20 -9.78 -3.76
N ARG A 40 12.59 -10.84 -4.48
CA ARG A 40 13.96 -10.98 -5.01
C ARG A 40 14.30 -9.93 -6.07
N GLY A 41 13.34 -9.54 -6.90
CA GLY A 41 13.57 -8.58 -7.97
C GLY A 41 13.55 -7.11 -7.55
N LEU A 42 12.92 -6.79 -6.41
CA LEU A 42 12.85 -5.43 -5.84
C LEU A 42 13.85 -5.19 -4.70
N THR A 43 14.47 -6.25 -4.17
CA THR A 43 15.51 -6.18 -3.12
C THR A 43 16.86 -6.65 -3.68
N GLY A 44 17.96 -6.37 -2.98
CA GLY A 44 19.31 -6.71 -3.46
C GLY A 44 19.71 -5.89 -4.69
N ASP A 45 20.05 -6.56 -5.79
CA ASP A 45 20.50 -5.94 -7.06
C ASP A 45 19.38 -5.23 -7.84
N ARG A 46 18.13 -5.35 -7.37
CA ARG A 46 16.92 -4.67 -7.89
C ARG A 46 16.74 -4.73 -9.41
N PRO A 47 16.86 -5.90 -10.07
CA PRO A 47 16.73 -6.00 -11.52
C PRO A 47 15.32 -5.61 -12.03
N LEU A 48 14.31 -5.55 -11.16
CA LEU A 48 12.97 -5.09 -11.51
C LEU A 48 12.75 -3.60 -11.27
N ALA A 49 13.69 -2.87 -10.65
CA ALA A 49 13.57 -1.42 -10.49
C ALA A 49 13.58 -0.74 -11.88
N GLY A 50 12.51 0.00 -12.19
CA GLY A 50 12.34 0.64 -13.49
C GLY A 50 11.84 -0.29 -14.62
N ALA A 51 11.63 -1.58 -14.34
CA ALA A 51 11.02 -2.50 -15.29
C ALA A 51 9.48 -2.40 -15.26
N SER A 52 8.80 -2.79 -16.35
CA SER A 52 7.33 -2.85 -16.43
C SER A 52 6.76 -4.10 -15.73
N TYR A 53 7.21 -4.41 -14.50
CA TYR A 53 6.84 -5.64 -13.81
C TYR A 53 5.36 -5.71 -13.41
N PHE A 54 4.66 -4.58 -13.32
CA PHE A 54 3.20 -4.55 -13.16
C PHE A 54 2.41 -4.93 -14.42
N SER A 55 3.06 -5.10 -15.58
CA SER A 55 2.41 -5.65 -16.77
C SER A 55 2.04 -7.13 -16.63
N SER A 56 2.63 -7.83 -15.64
CA SER A 56 2.18 -9.16 -15.26
C SER A 56 1.03 -9.06 -14.26
N ALA A 57 -0.12 -9.63 -14.61
CA ALA A 57 -1.27 -9.70 -13.72
C ALA A 57 -0.95 -10.42 -12.38
N ASP A 58 -0.04 -11.39 -12.40
CA ASP A 58 0.39 -12.13 -11.22
C ASP A 58 1.23 -11.26 -10.29
N TYR A 59 2.13 -10.46 -10.85
CA TYR A 59 2.94 -9.52 -10.08
C TYR A 59 2.10 -8.35 -9.56
N LEU A 60 1.21 -7.81 -10.37
CA LEU A 60 0.26 -6.79 -9.91
C LEU A 60 -0.64 -7.34 -8.78
N GLY A 61 -1.21 -8.54 -8.97
CA GLY A 61 -2.05 -9.19 -7.95
C GLY A 61 -1.29 -9.47 -6.65
N ALA A 62 -0.09 -10.06 -6.74
CA ALA A 62 0.75 -10.31 -5.56
C ALA A 62 1.15 -9.02 -4.84
N TYR A 63 1.46 -7.94 -5.58
CA TYR A 63 1.71 -6.64 -4.99
C TYR A 63 0.48 -6.08 -4.27
N LEU A 64 -0.69 -6.12 -4.91
CA LEU A 64 -1.94 -5.62 -4.34
C LEU A 64 -2.36 -6.41 -3.09
N LEU A 65 -2.11 -7.72 -3.04
CA LEU A 65 -2.44 -8.54 -1.89
C LEU A 65 -1.48 -8.38 -0.72
N TYR A 66 -0.20 -8.12 -0.98
CA TYR A 66 0.82 -8.03 0.07
C TYR A 66 1.33 -6.61 0.32
N TYR A 67 2.02 -6.03 -0.67
CA TYR A 67 2.69 -4.73 -0.48
C TYR A 67 1.70 -3.60 -0.30
N TRP A 68 0.61 -3.57 -1.06
CA TRP A 68 -0.36 -2.47 -1.00
C TRP A 68 -0.95 -2.26 0.41
N PRO A 69 -1.55 -3.27 1.08
CA PRO A 69 -2.10 -3.08 2.42
C PRO A 69 -1.01 -2.73 3.45
N VAL A 70 0.18 -3.33 3.34
CA VAL A 70 1.31 -3.03 4.23
C VAL A 70 1.75 -1.58 4.09
N SER A 71 2.02 -1.13 2.86
CA SER A 71 2.45 0.25 2.57
C SER A 71 1.38 1.27 2.91
N PHE A 72 0.11 0.96 2.64
CA PHE A 72 -1.02 1.82 3.02
C PHE A 72 -1.07 2.05 4.53
N VAL A 73 -0.97 0.98 5.33
CA VAL A 73 -0.97 1.08 6.80
C VAL A 73 0.26 1.83 7.31
N GLN A 74 1.45 1.52 6.79
CA GLN A 74 2.69 2.18 7.19
C GLN A 74 2.63 3.70 6.98
N VAL A 75 2.17 4.14 5.79
CA VAL A 75 2.04 5.57 5.49
C VAL A 75 0.95 6.21 6.34
N SER A 76 -0.19 5.52 6.54
CA SER A 76 -1.27 6.03 7.38
C SER A 76 -0.82 6.23 8.83
N LEU A 77 -0.08 5.27 9.40
CA LEU A 77 0.49 5.39 10.75
C LEU A 77 1.54 6.51 10.84
N ALA A 78 2.37 6.69 9.81
CA ALA A 78 3.33 7.78 9.77
C ALA A 78 2.64 9.16 9.74
N LEU A 79 1.61 9.32 8.91
CA LEU A 79 0.82 10.56 8.84
C LEU A 79 0.04 10.81 10.14
N GLU A 80 -0.49 9.76 10.75
CA GLU A 80 -1.16 9.82 12.04
C GLU A 80 -0.23 10.29 13.16
N GLU A 81 0.99 9.74 13.24
CA GLU A 81 1.99 10.17 14.21
C GLU A 81 2.31 11.67 14.05
N VAL A 82 2.51 12.13 12.82
CA VAL A 82 2.77 13.56 12.52
C VAL A 82 1.56 14.43 12.91
N ARG A 83 0.34 13.93 12.71
CA ARG A 83 -0.91 14.60 13.13
C ARG A 83 -1.03 14.69 14.65
N LEU A 84 -0.78 13.61 15.37
CA LEU A 84 -0.85 13.54 16.84
C LEU A 84 0.17 14.47 17.50
N ARG A 85 1.33 14.67 16.87
CA ARG A 85 2.33 15.66 17.28
C ARG A 85 1.97 17.11 16.92
N GLY A 86 0.80 17.35 16.30
CA GLY A 86 0.38 18.68 15.85
C GLY A 86 1.22 19.25 14.70
N ALA A 87 2.01 18.42 14.02
CA ALA A 87 2.95 18.83 12.99
C ALA A 87 2.43 18.61 11.55
N LEU A 88 1.28 17.95 11.38
CA LEU A 88 0.71 17.71 10.06
C LEU A 88 0.14 19.02 9.48
N PRO A 89 0.71 19.58 8.40
CA PRO A 89 0.17 20.79 7.81
C PRO A 89 -1.15 20.50 7.12
N ARG A 90 -1.92 21.55 6.82
CA ARG A 90 -3.06 21.42 5.93
C ARG A 90 -2.56 21.05 4.53
N ILE A 91 -2.83 19.81 4.14
CA ILE A 91 -2.45 19.30 2.82
C ILE A 91 -3.29 20.00 1.76
N ARG A 92 -2.65 20.49 0.70
CA ARG A 92 -3.33 21.12 -0.45
C ARG A 92 -3.07 20.39 -1.76
N ARG A 93 -1.87 19.82 -1.90
CA ARG A 93 -1.38 19.07 -3.04
C ARG A 93 -0.33 18.08 -2.53
N VAL A 94 -0.29 16.89 -3.11
CA VAL A 94 0.69 15.84 -2.83
C VAL A 94 1.34 15.40 -4.13
N LEU A 95 2.64 15.17 -4.09
CA LEU A 95 3.39 14.50 -5.16
C LEU A 95 3.87 13.15 -4.61
N ASP A 96 3.40 12.05 -5.21
CA ASP A 96 3.77 10.68 -4.85
C ASP A 96 4.75 10.12 -5.89
N ILE A 97 6.05 10.14 -5.56
CA ILE A 97 7.12 9.69 -6.46
C ILE A 97 7.29 8.18 -6.30
N GLY A 98 7.14 7.44 -7.41
CA GLY A 98 7.19 5.98 -7.37
C GLY A 98 5.92 5.36 -6.79
N ALA A 99 4.77 6.02 -7.00
CA ALA A 99 3.48 5.66 -6.39
C ALA A 99 3.06 4.20 -6.60
N GLY A 100 3.50 3.56 -7.70
CA GLY A 100 3.01 2.22 -8.08
C GLY A 100 1.47 2.22 -8.15
N PRO A 101 0.80 1.22 -7.57
CA PRO A 101 -0.66 1.19 -7.43
C PRO A 101 -1.24 2.15 -6.36
N GLY A 102 -0.46 3.13 -5.89
CA GLY A 102 -0.89 4.28 -5.10
C GLY A 102 -1.20 4.08 -3.61
N PRO A 103 -0.65 3.10 -2.86
CA PRO A 103 -1.02 2.93 -1.45
C PRO A 103 -0.74 4.18 -0.60
N ALA A 104 0.36 4.90 -0.86
CA ALA A 104 0.71 6.13 -0.16
C ALA A 104 -0.24 7.30 -0.53
N SER A 105 -0.56 7.45 -1.81
CA SER A 105 -1.58 8.40 -2.28
C SER A 105 -2.94 8.17 -1.62
N PHE A 106 -3.39 6.91 -1.51
CA PHE A 106 -4.65 6.57 -0.85
C PHE A 106 -4.61 6.90 0.65
N ALA A 107 -3.49 6.62 1.33
CA ALA A 107 -3.31 7.02 2.71
C ALA A 107 -3.40 8.55 2.85
N ALA A 108 -2.65 9.32 2.05
CA ALA A 108 -2.67 10.77 2.08
C ALA A 108 -4.08 11.37 1.86
N ALA A 109 -4.88 10.80 0.96
CA ALA A 109 -6.28 11.20 0.77
C ALA A 109 -7.13 11.01 2.04
N GLY A 110 -6.84 9.99 2.85
CA GLY A 110 -7.44 9.79 4.17
C GLY A 110 -7.13 10.90 5.19
N PHE A 111 -6.03 11.63 4.98
CA PHE A 111 -5.56 12.74 5.81
C PHE A 111 -5.87 14.12 5.19
N GLY A 112 -6.68 14.17 4.14
CA GLY A 112 -7.17 15.41 3.53
C GLY A 112 -6.31 15.98 2.40
N ALA A 113 -5.47 15.14 1.78
CA ALA A 113 -4.84 15.46 0.49
C ALA A 113 -5.84 15.65 -0.66
#